data_AF-A0A310SF29-F1
#
_entry.id   AF-A0A310SF29-F1
#
_cell.length_a   1.000
_cell.length_b   1.000
_cell.length_c   1.000
_cell.angle_alpha   90.00
_cell.angle_beta   90.00
_cell.angle_gamma   90.00
#
_symmetry.space_group_name_H-M   'P 1'
#
loop_
_entity.id
_entity.type
_entity.pdbx_description
1 polymer ?
#
loop_
_entity_poly.entity_id
_entity_poly.type
_entity_poly.pdbx_seq_one_letter_code
_entity_poly.pdbx_strand_id
1 'polypeptide(L)'
;MAEAHSAVAFSFSITHEGWDVNFDREVLHLVWQSGIRSWKKRFFRFVNNLRSGVYPASLESLWLTLTVVTAIHFAGYKVPYDLVGKAAPYLSGSSVLAHLAGSFIVGLLLWLVVIYVIRYTFKLLLMYKGWIYESREKGSSATRVTKVWTTLVKLFFGWHKPMLYSFQGSLPRLPLPSVEDTMKRYLRSVRPLLDDENYARMETLANEFQKGIGVKLQRYLILKSWWATNYVSDWWEDYVYLRGRSPIMVNSNFYGIDAILMYPTNVQVARAASVIYSCLQYRRLIERQELEPILIQGLVPLCSWQYERLFNTTRIPGRETDKITHYQDSKHIVVYHKGRYFKVLIYHKNRILQPCEIEM
;
A
#
# COMPACT_ATOMS: atom_id res chain seq x y z
N MET A 1 22.38 -13.18 -2.96
CA MET A 1 23.58 -13.28 -2.07
C MET A 1 23.41 -14.25 -0.89
N ALA A 2 22.20 -14.72 -0.54
CA ALA A 2 22.08 -15.91 0.30
C ALA A 2 22.70 -17.15 -0.38
N GLU A 3 22.56 -17.23 -1.71
CA GLU A 3 23.12 -18.30 -2.57
C GLU A 3 24.65 -18.41 -2.53
N ALA A 4 25.37 -17.29 -2.46
CA ALA A 4 26.83 -17.29 -2.44
C ALA A 4 27.43 -17.71 -1.08
N HIS A 5 26.71 -17.46 0.03
CA HIS A 5 27.11 -17.97 1.35
C HIS A 5 26.67 -19.43 1.57
N SER A 6 25.58 -19.88 0.95
CA SER A 6 25.20 -21.31 0.98
C SER A 6 26.17 -22.20 0.20
N ALA A 7 26.87 -21.67 -0.81
CA ALA A 7 27.92 -22.39 -1.52
C ALA A 7 29.18 -22.68 -0.66
N VAL A 8 29.33 -22.01 0.49
CA VAL A 8 30.43 -22.26 1.46
C VAL A 8 29.97 -23.17 2.61
N ALA A 9 28.66 -23.39 2.77
CA ALA A 9 28.10 -24.25 3.81
C ALA A 9 28.27 -25.75 3.52
N PHE A 10 28.47 -26.09 2.25
CA PHE A 10 28.67 -27.43 1.74
C PHE A 10 29.79 -27.38 0.70
N SER A 11 30.99 -27.81 1.06
CA SER A 11 32.03 -28.12 0.08
C SER A 11 32.00 -29.62 -0.18
N PHE A 12 31.66 -29.98 -1.41
CA PHE A 12 31.73 -31.35 -1.90
C PHE A 12 32.97 -31.46 -2.78
N SER A 13 33.92 -32.32 -2.41
CA SER A 13 35.08 -32.62 -3.24
C SER A 13 35.24 -34.13 -3.42
N ILE A 14 35.56 -34.55 -4.64
CA ILE A 14 35.84 -35.96 -4.95
C ILE A 14 37.35 -36.11 -4.91
N THR A 15 37.86 -36.89 -3.97
CA THR A 15 39.29 -37.21 -3.84
C THR A 15 39.54 -38.66 -4.26
N HIS A 16 40.81 -39.02 -4.42
CA HIS A 16 41.21 -40.39 -4.77
C HIS A 16 40.81 -41.44 -3.71
N GLU A 17 40.46 -41.00 -2.49
CA GLU A 17 40.00 -41.83 -1.37
C GLU A 17 38.47 -41.87 -1.23
N GLY A 18 37.71 -41.10 -2.03
CA GLY A 18 36.25 -41.10 -2.00
C GLY A 18 35.61 -39.71 -2.12
N TRP A 19 34.45 -39.55 -1.49
CA TRP A 19 33.68 -38.29 -1.45
C TRP A 19 33.90 -37.61 -0.09
N ASP A 20 34.47 -36.41 -0.09
CA ASP A 20 34.66 -35.58 1.10
C ASP A 20 33.60 -34.47 1.14
N VAL A 21 32.82 -34.45 2.23
CA VAL A 21 31.72 -33.52 2.45
C VAL A 21 31.97 -32.76 3.75
N ASN A 22 32.43 -31.52 3.63
CA ASN A 22 32.59 -30.64 4.78
C ASN A 22 31.36 -29.72 4.88
N PHE A 23 30.72 -29.72 6.05
CA PHE A 23 29.59 -28.85 6.35
C PHE A 23 29.78 -28.12 7.67
N ASP A 24 29.63 -26.80 7.63
CA ASP A 24 29.73 -25.95 8.82
C ASP A 24 28.37 -25.90 9.54
N ARG A 25 28.33 -26.45 10.76
CA ARG A 25 27.12 -26.49 11.60
C ARG A 25 26.62 -25.09 11.95
N GLU A 26 27.49 -24.11 12.13
CA GLU A 26 27.09 -22.74 12.42
C GLU A 26 26.43 -22.11 11.20
N VAL A 27 27.00 -22.31 10.01
CA VAL A 27 26.42 -21.81 8.76
C VAL A 27 25.07 -22.46 8.48
N LEU A 28 24.94 -23.78 8.66
CA LEU A 28 23.65 -24.48 8.53
C LEU A 28 22.61 -23.93 9.50
N HIS A 29 22.99 -23.71 10.76
CA HIS A 29 22.11 -23.13 11.75
C HIS A 29 21.69 -21.70 11.38
N LEU A 30 22.59 -20.86 10.86
CA LEU A 30 22.29 -19.52 10.36
C LEU A 30 21.34 -19.55 9.15
N VAL A 31 21.52 -20.48 8.22
CA VAL A 31 20.64 -20.69 7.06
C VAL A 31 19.25 -21.10 7.53
N TRP A 32 19.16 -22.09 8.43
CA TRP A 32 17.90 -22.55 9.02
C TRP A 32 17.16 -21.42 9.73
N GLN A 33 17.85 -20.69 10.61
CA GLN A 33 17.29 -19.54 11.31
C GLN A 33 16.81 -18.44 10.36
N SER A 34 17.55 -18.17 9.29
CA SER A 34 17.14 -17.25 8.22
C SER A 34 15.88 -17.74 7.50
N GLY A 35 15.79 -19.04 7.21
CA GLY A 35 14.63 -19.69 6.61
C GLY A 35 13.37 -19.53 7.47
N ILE A 36 13.45 -19.89 8.75
CA ILE A 36 12.35 -19.72 9.72
C ILE A 36 11.90 -18.26 9.77
N ARG A 37 12.84 -17.30 9.81
CA ARG A 37 12.50 -15.88 9.86
C ARG A 37 11.77 -15.42 8.60
N SER A 38 12.25 -15.82 7.42
CA SER A 38 11.60 -15.46 6.15
C SER A 38 10.18 -16.05 6.09
N TRP A 39 10.02 -17.31 6.50
CA TRP A 39 8.70 -17.94 6.58
C TRP A 39 7.76 -17.23 7.57
N LYS A 40 8.21 -16.96 8.81
CA LYS A 40 7.43 -16.19 9.79
C LYS A 40 7.03 -14.82 9.24
N LYS A 41 7.95 -14.11 8.60
CA LYS A 41 7.66 -12.80 7.98
C LYS A 41 6.58 -12.92 6.91
N ARG A 42 6.68 -13.91 6.01
CA ARG A 42 5.67 -14.17 4.96
C ARG A 42 4.32 -14.52 5.57
N PHE A 43 4.30 -15.37 6.59
CA PHE A 43 3.08 -15.75 7.30
C PHE A 43 2.40 -14.54 7.96
N PHE A 44 3.12 -13.74 8.75
CA PHE A 44 2.54 -12.55 9.38
C PHE A 44 2.06 -11.54 8.34
N ARG A 45 2.80 -11.34 7.24
CA ARG A 45 2.35 -10.48 6.14
C ARG A 45 1.07 -11.01 5.48
N PHE A 46 0.97 -12.32 5.27
CA PHE A 46 -0.25 -12.95 4.76
C PHE A 46 -1.44 -12.72 5.69
N VAL A 47 -1.28 -12.95 7.00
CA VAL A 47 -2.32 -12.68 8.00
C VAL A 47 -2.73 -11.21 8.03
N ASN A 48 -1.77 -10.29 7.95
CA ASN A 48 -2.03 -8.85 7.95
C ASN A 48 -2.69 -8.37 6.65
N ASN A 49 -2.36 -8.99 5.52
CA ASN A 49 -3.07 -8.80 4.26
C ASN A 49 -4.52 -9.27 4.36
N LEU A 50 -4.79 -10.42 4.99
CA LEU A 50 -6.16 -10.89 5.22
C LEU A 50 -6.93 -9.94 6.12
N ARG A 51 -6.35 -9.51 7.26
CA ARG A 51 -6.95 -8.54 8.18
C ARG A 51 -7.26 -7.20 7.49
N SER A 52 -6.30 -6.65 6.76
CA SER A 52 -6.50 -5.44 5.94
C SER A 52 -7.52 -5.68 4.83
N GLY A 53 -7.54 -6.90 4.27
CA GLY A 53 -8.44 -7.36 3.23
C GLY A 53 -9.89 -7.55 3.66
N VAL A 54 -10.19 -7.55 4.96
CA VAL A 54 -11.57 -7.62 5.50
C VAL A 54 -11.99 -6.36 6.26
N TYR A 55 -11.06 -5.45 6.53
CA TYR A 55 -11.33 -4.14 7.15
C TYR A 55 -12.43 -3.37 6.40
N PRO A 56 -13.41 -2.74 7.08
CA PRO A 56 -13.44 -2.44 8.52
C PRO A 56 -13.99 -3.55 9.42
N ALA A 57 -14.41 -4.70 8.86
CA ALA A 57 -14.76 -5.86 9.68
C ALA A 57 -13.51 -6.56 10.22
N SER A 58 -13.73 -7.54 11.11
CA SER A 58 -12.67 -8.33 11.73
C SER A 58 -12.84 -9.82 11.44
N LEU A 59 -11.79 -10.62 11.60
CA LEU A 59 -11.89 -12.08 11.42
C LEU A 59 -12.78 -12.72 12.49
N GLU A 60 -12.88 -12.10 13.66
CA GLU A 60 -13.76 -12.53 14.76
C GLU A 60 -15.24 -12.39 14.36
N SER A 61 -15.58 -11.36 13.58
CA SER A 61 -16.95 -11.17 13.08
C SER A 61 -17.42 -12.30 12.14
N LEU A 62 -16.49 -13.02 11.48
CA LEU A 62 -16.83 -14.21 10.71
C LEU A 62 -17.41 -15.30 11.61
N TRP A 63 -16.75 -15.61 12.73
CA TRP A 63 -17.24 -16.62 13.66
C TRP A 63 -18.60 -16.27 14.25
N LEU A 64 -18.84 -14.98 14.51
CA LEU A 64 -20.16 -14.50 14.91
C LEU A 64 -21.21 -14.78 13.83
N THR A 65 -20.94 -14.40 12.58
CA THR A 65 -21.89 -14.65 11.47
C THR A 65 -22.15 -16.14 11.25
N LEU A 66 -21.11 -16.98 11.33
CA LEU A 66 -21.21 -18.43 11.21
C LEU A 66 -22.07 -19.03 12.34
N THR A 67 -21.85 -18.58 13.58
CA THR A 67 -22.62 -19.03 14.74
C THR A 67 -24.09 -18.65 14.59
N VAL A 68 -24.38 -17.42 14.20
CA VAL A 68 -25.76 -16.94 14.00
C VAL A 68 -26.46 -17.71 12.88
N VAL A 69 -25.81 -17.88 11.72
CA VAL A 69 -26.39 -18.61 10.58
C VAL A 69 -26.67 -20.06 10.95
N THR A 70 -25.73 -20.72 11.61
CA THR A 70 -25.87 -22.11 12.05
C THR A 70 -26.97 -22.25 13.10
N ALA A 71 -27.00 -21.37 14.11
CA ALA A 71 -28.02 -21.38 15.15
C ALA A 71 -29.43 -21.17 14.59
N ILE A 72 -29.61 -20.22 13.67
CA ILE A 72 -30.90 -19.95 13.03
C ILE A 72 -31.36 -21.17 12.21
N HIS A 73 -30.45 -21.80 11.46
CA HIS A 73 -30.74 -22.99 10.65
C HIS A 73 -31.21 -24.17 11.51
N PHE A 74 -30.45 -24.51 12.55
CA PHE A 74 -30.78 -25.66 13.42
C PHE A 74 -31.92 -25.38 14.40
N ALA A 75 -32.23 -24.12 14.71
CA ALA A 75 -33.42 -23.75 15.48
C ALA A 75 -34.72 -23.87 14.66
N GLY A 76 -34.65 -24.15 13.35
CA GLY A 76 -35.83 -24.33 12.50
C GLY A 76 -36.58 -23.05 12.16
N TYR A 77 -35.96 -21.88 12.34
CA TYR A 77 -36.56 -20.61 11.93
C TYR A 77 -36.69 -20.54 10.40
N LYS A 78 -37.85 -20.12 9.91
CA LYS A 78 -38.07 -19.91 8.46
C LYS A 78 -37.39 -18.62 8.01
N VAL A 79 -36.19 -18.74 7.46
CA VAL A 79 -35.44 -17.62 6.88
C VAL A 79 -35.82 -17.47 5.40
N PRO A 80 -35.96 -16.25 4.87
CA PRO A 80 -36.16 -16.03 3.44
C PRO A 80 -35.13 -16.79 2.59
N TYR A 81 -35.61 -17.44 1.53
CA TYR A 81 -34.83 -18.21 0.55
C TYR A 81 -34.12 -19.49 1.03
N ASP A 82 -34.01 -19.73 2.35
CA ASP A 82 -33.35 -20.89 2.96
C ASP A 82 -32.08 -21.36 2.22
N LEU A 83 -31.09 -20.47 2.18
CA LEU A 83 -29.86 -20.70 1.41
C LEU A 83 -29.08 -21.92 1.94
N VAL A 84 -29.13 -22.20 3.25
CA VAL A 84 -28.45 -23.34 3.84
C VAL A 84 -29.13 -24.64 3.44
N GLY A 85 -30.46 -24.72 3.53
CA GLY A 85 -31.24 -25.87 3.07
C GLY A 85 -31.10 -26.12 1.56
N LYS A 86 -30.88 -25.07 0.77
CA LYS A 86 -30.57 -25.20 -0.67
C LYS A 86 -29.12 -25.61 -0.97
N ALA A 87 -28.16 -25.19 -0.16
CA ALA A 87 -26.74 -25.50 -0.38
C ALA A 87 -26.38 -26.91 0.11
N ALA A 88 -26.93 -27.37 1.23
CA ALA A 88 -26.60 -28.65 1.86
C ALA A 88 -26.76 -29.89 0.94
N PRO A 89 -27.82 -30.02 0.12
CA PRO A 89 -28.00 -31.18 -0.77
C PRO A 89 -26.84 -31.38 -1.75
N TYR A 90 -26.18 -30.30 -2.20
CA TYR A 90 -25.04 -30.36 -3.12
C TYR A 90 -23.73 -30.80 -2.45
N LEU A 91 -23.67 -30.89 -1.11
CA LEU A 91 -22.44 -31.13 -0.35
C LEU A 91 -22.33 -32.55 0.23
N SER A 92 -23.32 -33.42 0.02
CA SER A 92 -23.41 -34.86 0.37
C SER A 92 -24.77 -35.29 0.97
N GLY A 93 -25.90 -34.64 0.62
CA GLY A 93 -27.25 -35.06 1.04
C GLY A 93 -27.66 -34.65 2.46
N SER A 94 -28.58 -35.39 3.10
CA SER A 94 -29.31 -35.01 4.33
C SER A 94 -28.53 -35.16 5.65
N SER A 95 -27.20 -35.21 5.62
CA SER A 95 -26.39 -35.39 6.83
C SER A 95 -26.27 -34.09 7.62
N VAL A 96 -26.15 -34.19 8.95
CA VAL A 96 -25.86 -33.02 9.82
C VAL A 96 -24.59 -32.30 9.36
N LEU A 97 -23.59 -33.05 8.88
CA LEU A 97 -22.34 -32.50 8.35
C LEU A 97 -22.57 -31.65 7.09
N ALA A 98 -23.45 -32.07 6.19
CA ALA A 98 -23.79 -31.30 4.99
C ALA A 98 -24.49 -29.98 5.33
N HIS A 99 -25.36 -29.97 6.34
CA HIS A 99 -25.99 -28.74 6.84
C HIS A 99 -25.01 -27.81 7.57
N LEU A 100 -24.04 -28.35 8.30
CA LEU A 100 -22.94 -27.55 8.88
C LEU A 100 -22.05 -26.94 7.80
N ALA A 101 -21.67 -27.73 6.79
CA ALA A 101 -20.89 -27.24 5.65
C ALA A 101 -21.67 -26.18 4.84
N GLY A 102 -22.96 -26.39 4.62
CA GLY A 102 -23.85 -25.41 4.00
C GLY A 102 -23.95 -24.11 4.81
N SER A 103 -24.08 -24.22 6.13
CA SER A 103 -24.08 -23.06 7.05
C SER A 103 -22.76 -22.30 6.99
N PHE A 104 -21.63 -23.01 6.87
CA PHE A 104 -20.32 -22.39 6.70
C PHE A 104 -20.21 -21.59 5.41
N ILE A 105 -20.60 -22.19 4.27
CA ILE A 105 -20.55 -21.52 2.96
C ILE A 105 -21.46 -20.29 2.93
N VAL A 106 -22.71 -20.45 3.39
CA VAL A 106 -23.69 -19.34 3.42
C VAL A 106 -23.23 -18.24 4.37
N GLY A 107 -22.75 -18.58 5.56
CA GLY A 107 -22.24 -17.60 6.52
C GLY A 107 -21.01 -16.85 6.02
N LEU A 108 -20.06 -17.54 5.37
CA LEU A 108 -18.91 -16.91 4.74
C LEU A 108 -19.33 -15.96 3.61
N LEU A 109 -20.26 -16.37 2.75
CA LEU A 109 -20.77 -15.53 1.67
C LEU A 109 -21.48 -14.28 2.21
N LEU A 110 -22.36 -14.46 3.19
CA LEU A 110 -23.08 -13.35 3.83
C LEU A 110 -22.11 -12.37 4.50
N TRP A 111 -21.10 -12.89 5.20
CA TRP A 111 -20.07 -12.07 5.82
C TRP A 111 -19.27 -11.25 4.78
N LEU A 112 -18.85 -11.88 3.68
CA LEU A 112 -18.19 -11.17 2.59
C LEU A 112 -19.08 -10.09 1.97
N VAL A 113 -20.37 -10.39 1.73
CA VAL A 113 -21.33 -9.40 1.21
C VAL A 113 -21.45 -8.21 2.14
N VAL A 114 -21.59 -8.42 3.45
CA VAL A 114 -21.65 -7.33 4.44
C VAL A 114 -20.38 -6.48 4.40
N ILE A 115 -19.19 -7.09 4.34
CA ILE A 115 -17.92 -6.37 4.20
C ILE A 115 -17.91 -5.52 2.94
N TYR A 116 -18.28 -6.08 1.79
CA TYR A 116 -18.31 -5.34 0.53
C TYR A 116 -19.29 -4.17 0.55
N VAL A 117 -20.47 -4.35 1.15
CA VAL A 117 -21.47 -3.28 1.33
C VAL A 117 -20.89 -2.15 2.18
N ILE A 118 -20.27 -2.48 3.31
CA ILE A 118 -19.65 -1.48 4.19
C ILE A 118 -18.53 -0.73 3.46
N ARG A 119 -17.63 -1.44 2.77
CA ARG A 119 -16.54 -0.83 2.00
C ARG A 119 -17.04 0.09 0.90
N TYR A 120 -18.05 -0.34 0.16
CA TYR A 120 -18.60 0.46 -0.91
C TYR A 120 -19.31 1.70 -0.36
N THR A 121 -20.04 1.56 0.75
CA THR A 121 -20.64 2.69 1.47
C THR A 121 -19.57 3.69 1.93
N PHE A 122 -18.49 3.20 2.53
CA PHE A 122 -17.38 4.05 2.94
C PHE A 122 -16.71 4.74 1.76
N LYS A 123 -16.51 4.02 0.64
CA LYS A 123 -16.01 4.59 -0.61
C LYS A 123 -16.89 5.72 -1.14
N LEU A 124 -18.21 5.56 -1.13
CA LEU A 124 -19.17 6.60 -1.53
C LEU A 124 -19.07 7.82 -0.60
N LEU A 125 -18.94 7.61 0.71
CA LEU A 125 -18.72 8.71 1.66
C LEU A 125 -17.42 9.47 1.33
N LEU A 126 -16.33 8.76 1.03
CA LEU A 126 -15.04 9.38 0.67
C LEU A 126 -15.05 10.11 -0.69
N MET A 127 -16.08 9.92 -1.53
CA MET A 127 -16.23 10.70 -2.76
C MET A 127 -16.71 12.13 -2.51
N TYR A 128 -17.33 12.42 -1.37
CA TYR A 128 -17.70 13.77 -1.00
C TYR A 128 -16.46 14.63 -0.69
N LYS A 129 -16.32 15.74 -1.42
CA LYS A 129 -15.19 16.69 -1.31
C LYS A 129 -15.58 18.08 -0.82
N GLY A 130 -16.86 18.31 -0.51
CA GLY A 130 -17.35 19.63 -0.08
C GLY A 130 -16.62 20.13 1.16
N TRP A 131 -16.25 19.21 2.07
CA TRP A 131 -15.46 19.51 3.28
C TRP A 131 -14.11 20.20 3.01
N ILE A 132 -13.50 20.04 1.83
CA ILE A 132 -12.22 20.68 1.48
C ILE A 132 -12.39 22.20 1.32
N TYR A 133 -13.56 22.62 0.84
CA TYR A 133 -13.87 24.01 0.48
C TYR A 133 -14.60 24.77 1.57
N GLU A 134 -14.88 24.13 2.71
CA GLU A 134 -15.44 24.80 3.89
C GLU A 134 -14.46 25.84 4.43
N SER A 135 -14.98 26.98 4.90
CA SER A 135 -14.16 28.01 5.54
C SER A 135 -13.47 27.45 6.78
N ARG A 136 -12.22 27.89 7.01
CA ARG A 136 -11.41 27.55 8.19
C ARG A 136 -11.21 28.75 9.10
N GLU A 137 -11.92 29.84 8.84
CA GLU A 137 -11.81 31.07 9.62
C GLU A 137 -12.37 30.87 11.03
N LYS A 138 -11.80 31.60 11.99
CA LYS A 138 -12.24 31.56 13.38
C LYS A 138 -13.70 32.02 13.47
N GLY A 139 -14.57 31.18 14.03
CA GLY A 139 -16.01 31.45 14.15
C GLY A 139 -16.87 30.87 13.03
N SER A 140 -16.27 30.38 11.93
CA SER A 140 -16.99 29.64 10.91
C SER A 140 -17.39 28.24 11.41
N SER A 141 -18.56 27.76 10.98
CA SER A 141 -19.05 26.41 11.31
C SER A 141 -19.28 25.63 10.02
N ALA A 142 -18.88 24.36 10.02
CA ALA A 142 -19.12 23.48 8.89
C ALA A 142 -20.62 23.39 8.56
N THR A 143 -20.94 23.26 7.27
CA THR A 143 -22.32 23.06 6.83
C THR A 143 -22.95 21.82 7.46
N ARG A 144 -24.30 21.78 7.50
CA ARG A 144 -25.03 20.60 7.98
C ARG A 144 -24.66 19.34 7.20
N VAL A 145 -24.43 19.46 5.89
CA VAL A 145 -24.01 18.35 5.02
C VAL A 145 -22.67 17.80 5.48
N THR A 146 -21.66 18.66 5.67
CA THR A 146 -20.33 18.24 6.14
C THR A 146 -20.39 17.66 7.55
N LYS A 147 -21.24 18.18 8.44
CA LYS A 147 -21.46 17.61 9.78
C LYS A 147 -22.04 16.20 9.72
N VAL A 148 -23.13 16.00 8.97
CA VAL A 148 -23.75 14.68 8.77
C VAL A 148 -22.76 13.70 8.15
N TRP A 149 -22.08 14.12 7.08
CA TRP A 149 -21.03 13.33 6.45
C TRP A 149 -19.92 12.93 7.43
N THR A 150 -19.43 13.85 8.26
CA THR A 150 -18.38 13.58 9.25
C THR A 150 -18.86 12.54 10.26
N THR A 151 -20.10 12.65 10.75
CA THR A 151 -20.69 11.66 11.66
C THR A 151 -20.79 10.29 11.01
N LEU A 152 -21.23 10.22 9.75
CA LEU A 152 -21.31 8.96 8.99
C LEU A 152 -19.93 8.35 8.79
N VAL A 153 -18.94 9.14 8.35
CA VAL A 153 -17.55 8.68 8.22
C VAL A 153 -17.04 8.12 9.54
N LYS A 154 -17.23 8.82 10.66
CA LYS A 154 -16.85 8.36 12.00
C LYS A 154 -17.61 7.12 12.49
N LEU A 155 -18.80 6.83 11.97
CA LEU A 155 -19.56 5.65 12.35
C LEU A 155 -19.05 4.41 11.62
N PHE A 156 -18.67 4.56 10.35
CA PHE A 156 -18.04 3.49 9.55
C PHE A 156 -16.53 3.33 9.83
N PHE A 157 -15.91 4.36 10.40
CA PHE A 157 -14.52 4.41 10.81
C PHE A 157 -14.40 4.09 12.31
N GLY A 158 -13.57 3.13 12.72
CA GLY A 158 -13.13 3.07 14.13
C GLY A 158 -13.68 1.97 15.02
N TRP A 159 -14.23 0.88 14.47
CA TRP A 159 -14.45 -0.33 15.29
C TRP A 159 -13.14 -1.06 15.60
N HIS A 160 -12.15 -0.92 14.71
CA HIS A 160 -10.83 -1.53 14.86
C HIS A 160 -9.73 -0.57 14.43
N LYS A 161 -8.57 -0.70 15.10
CA LYS A 161 -7.35 0.03 14.74
C LYS A 161 -6.91 -0.37 13.32
N PRO A 162 -6.81 0.57 12.37
CA PRO A 162 -6.42 0.26 11.01
C PRO A 162 -4.92 -0.06 10.92
N MET A 163 -4.59 -0.95 10.00
CA MET A 163 -3.23 -1.26 9.56
C MET A 163 -2.87 -0.40 8.34
N LEU A 164 -1.58 -0.39 7.97
CA LEU A 164 -1.04 0.48 6.92
C LEU A 164 -1.86 0.44 5.61
N TYR A 165 -2.33 -0.75 5.22
CA TYR A 165 -3.05 -0.99 3.98
C TYR A 165 -4.56 -1.22 4.15
N SER A 166 -5.11 -1.06 5.35
CA SER A 166 -6.53 -1.36 5.63
C SER A 166 -7.52 -0.59 4.76
N PHE A 167 -7.18 0.66 4.39
CA PHE A 167 -8.07 1.50 3.59
C PHE A 167 -7.94 1.30 2.08
N GLN A 168 -6.92 0.59 1.58
CA GLN A 168 -6.63 0.53 0.13
C GLN A 168 -7.82 0.01 -0.69
N GLY A 169 -8.58 -0.96 -0.16
CA GLY A 169 -9.77 -1.51 -0.81
C GLY A 169 -11.00 -0.59 -0.77
N SER A 170 -10.98 0.47 0.04
CA SER A 170 -12.11 1.40 0.22
C SER A 170 -11.87 2.79 -0.37
N LEU A 171 -10.65 3.06 -0.85
CA LEU A 171 -10.34 4.36 -1.46
C LEU A 171 -11.15 4.56 -2.76
N PRO A 172 -11.68 5.79 -3.00
CA PRO A 172 -12.31 6.12 -4.27
C PRO A 172 -11.26 6.11 -5.39
N ARG A 173 -11.69 5.78 -6.61
CA ARG A 173 -10.84 5.92 -7.79
C ARG A 173 -10.59 7.41 -8.06
N LEU A 174 -9.46 7.73 -8.68
CA LEU A 174 -9.19 9.10 -9.11
C LEU A 174 -10.29 9.53 -10.10
N PRO A 175 -11.03 10.62 -9.83
CA PRO A 175 -12.09 11.06 -10.73
C PRO A 175 -11.50 11.57 -12.05
N LEU A 176 -12.19 11.27 -13.13
CA LEU A 176 -11.85 11.73 -14.47
C LEU A 176 -12.70 12.96 -14.81
N PRO A 177 -12.12 14.18 -14.89
CA PRO A 177 -12.87 15.38 -15.26
C PRO A 177 -13.36 15.32 -16.72
N SER A 178 -14.42 16.08 -17.01
CA SER A 178 -14.90 16.26 -18.37
C SER A 178 -13.90 17.05 -19.21
N VAL A 179 -13.93 16.88 -20.54
CA VAL A 179 -13.08 17.66 -21.46
C VAL A 179 -13.44 19.14 -21.35
N GLU A 180 -14.73 19.47 -21.27
CA GLU A 180 -15.22 20.84 -21.11
C GLU A 180 -14.69 21.52 -19.83
N ASP A 181 -14.82 20.86 -18.67
CA ASP A 181 -14.29 21.40 -17.41
C ASP A 181 -12.79 21.59 -17.47
N THR A 182 -12.09 20.67 -18.14
CA THR A 182 -10.64 20.72 -18.30
C THR A 182 -10.24 21.90 -19.19
N MET A 183 -10.91 22.11 -20.32
CA MET A 183 -10.65 23.24 -21.23
C MET A 183 -10.97 24.58 -20.57
N LYS A 184 -12.09 24.68 -19.84
CA LYS A 184 -12.45 25.88 -19.08
C LYS A 184 -11.38 26.24 -18.03
N ARG A 185 -10.87 25.24 -17.30
CA ARG A 185 -9.80 25.45 -16.31
C ARG A 185 -8.46 25.79 -16.98
N TYR A 186 -8.15 25.16 -18.11
CA TYR A 186 -6.96 25.44 -18.90
C TYR A 186 -6.96 26.89 -19.40
N LEU A 187 -8.01 27.34 -20.07
CA LEU A 187 -8.13 28.71 -20.57
C LEU A 187 -8.01 29.74 -19.45
N ARG A 188 -8.71 29.51 -18.33
CA ARG A 188 -8.55 30.36 -17.13
C ARG A 188 -7.11 30.42 -16.61
N SER A 189 -6.36 29.31 -16.69
CA SER A 189 -4.98 29.24 -16.19
C SER A 189 -3.98 29.95 -17.10
N VAL A 190 -4.20 29.95 -18.43
CA VAL A 190 -3.32 30.60 -19.40
C VAL A 190 -3.66 32.05 -19.64
N ARG A 191 -4.89 32.49 -19.31
CA ARG A 191 -5.31 33.88 -19.50
C ARG A 191 -4.34 34.92 -18.94
N PRO A 192 -3.83 34.84 -17.69
CA PRO A 192 -2.88 35.83 -17.18
C PRO A 192 -1.48 35.75 -17.81
N LEU A 193 -1.21 34.75 -18.66
CA LEU A 193 0.09 34.53 -19.31
C LEU A 193 0.10 35.00 -20.77
N LEU A 194 -1.05 35.38 -21.33
CA LEU A 194 -1.24 35.67 -22.75
C LEU A 194 -1.90 37.03 -22.96
N ASP A 195 -1.49 37.73 -24.02
CA ASP A 195 -2.23 38.86 -24.56
C ASP A 195 -3.55 38.41 -25.21
N ASP A 196 -4.37 39.38 -25.62
CA ASP A 196 -5.71 39.12 -26.16
C ASP A 196 -5.68 38.33 -27.46
N GLU A 197 -4.72 38.62 -28.35
CA GLU A 197 -4.57 37.93 -29.63
C GLU A 197 -4.21 36.45 -29.41
N ASN A 198 -3.18 36.17 -28.59
CA ASN A 198 -2.77 34.80 -28.30
C ASN A 198 -3.84 34.05 -27.51
N TYR A 199 -4.54 34.71 -26.61
CA TYR A 199 -5.63 34.11 -25.86
C TYR A 199 -6.80 33.70 -26.78
N ALA A 200 -7.24 34.58 -27.69
CA ALA A 200 -8.28 34.26 -28.67
C ALA A 200 -7.89 33.07 -29.56
N ARG A 201 -6.60 32.98 -29.94
CA ARG A 201 -6.07 31.80 -30.64
C ARG A 201 -6.18 30.54 -29.78
N MET A 202 -5.81 30.59 -28.51
CA MET A 202 -5.93 29.44 -27.60
C MET A 202 -7.38 29.01 -27.37
N GLU A 203 -8.32 29.96 -27.28
CA GLU A 203 -9.75 29.66 -27.18
C GLU A 203 -10.24 28.86 -28.40
N THR A 204 -9.82 29.29 -29.60
CA THR A 204 -10.16 28.59 -30.85
C THR A 204 -9.63 27.15 -30.83
N LEU A 205 -8.34 26.96 -30.53
CA LEU A 205 -7.72 25.63 -30.47
C LEU A 205 -8.33 24.73 -29.39
N ALA A 206 -8.64 25.28 -28.21
CA ALA A 206 -9.29 24.52 -27.13
C ALA A 206 -10.69 24.05 -27.54
N ASN A 207 -11.46 24.89 -28.23
CA ASN A 207 -12.78 24.56 -28.75
C ASN A 207 -12.70 23.50 -29.88
N GLU A 208 -11.73 23.61 -30.78
CA GLU A 208 -11.47 22.60 -31.81
C GLU A 208 -11.08 21.25 -31.19
N PHE A 209 -10.19 21.24 -30.20
CA PHE A 209 -9.83 20.02 -29.48
C PHE A 209 -11.03 19.39 -28.78
N GLN A 210 -11.82 20.20 -28.07
CA GLN A 210 -13.00 19.76 -27.33
C GLN A 210 -14.05 19.12 -28.24
N LYS A 211 -14.28 19.69 -29.44
CA LYS A 211 -15.26 19.20 -30.41
C LYS A 211 -14.71 18.12 -31.36
N GLY A 212 -13.40 18.06 -31.52
CA GLY A 212 -12.70 17.13 -32.41
C GLY A 212 -12.11 15.93 -31.67
N ILE A 213 -10.79 15.78 -31.75
CA ILE A 213 -10.06 14.60 -31.28
C ILE A 213 -10.21 14.34 -29.77
N GLY A 214 -10.43 15.38 -28.97
CA GLY A 214 -10.61 15.28 -27.52
C GLY A 214 -11.75 14.34 -27.12
N VAL A 215 -12.83 14.28 -27.91
CA VAL A 215 -13.95 13.35 -27.67
C VAL A 215 -13.49 11.89 -27.76
N LYS A 216 -12.71 11.55 -28.79
CA LYS A 216 -12.19 10.20 -29.00
C LYS A 216 -11.19 9.83 -27.90
N LEU A 217 -10.28 10.73 -27.56
CA LEU A 217 -9.29 10.51 -26.50
C LEU A 217 -9.95 10.33 -25.13
N GLN A 218 -10.96 11.12 -24.81
CA GLN A 218 -11.71 11.00 -23.56
C GLN A 218 -12.41 9.64 -23.45
N ARG A 219 -12.96 9.10 -24.54
CA ARG A 219 -13.53 7.74 -24.54
C ARG A 219 -12.49 6.68 -24.16
N TYR A 220 -11.29 6.74 -24.72
CA TYR A 220 -10.20 5.83 -24.32
C TYR A 220 -9.79 6.02 -22.87
N LEU A 221 -9.76 7.26 -22.39
CA LEU A 221 -9.41 7.57 -21.01
C LEU A 221 -10.46 7.09 -20.01
N ILE A 222 -11.75 7.19 -20.35
CA ILE A 222 -12.85 6.60 -19.59
C ILE A 222 -12.67 5.09 -19.50
N LEU A 223 -12.42 4.41 -20.63
CA LEU A 223 -12.16 2.97 -20.64
C LEU A 223 -10.96 2.64 -19.73
N LYS A 224 -9.83 3.34 -19.85
CA LYS A 224 -8.67 3.14 -18.96
C LYS A 224 -9.03 3.32 -17.49
N SER A 225 -9.86 4.30 -17.16
CA SER A 225 -10.31 4.55 -15.77
C SER A 225 -11.14 3.42 -15.15
N TRP A 226 -11.77 2.59 -15.99
CA TRP A 226 -12.51 1.41 -15.54
C TRP A 226 -11.61 0.23 -15.19
N TRP A 227 -10.53 0.06 -15.96
CA TRP A 227 -9.59 -1.06 -15.81
C TRP A 227 -8.42 -0.76 -14.88
N ALA A 228 -8.02 0.50 -14.75
CA ALA A 228 -6.92 0.91 -13.87
C ALA A 228 -7.41 1.23 -12.45
N THR A 229 -6.59 0.93 -11.44
CA THR A 229 -6.81 1.39 -10.06
C THR A 229 -6.69 2.92 -9.95
N ASN A 230 -5.74 3.49 -10.69
CA ASN A 230 -5.59 4.91 -10.94
C ASN A 230 -5.16 5.09 -12.41
N TYR A 231 -5.89 5.89 -13.18
CA TYR A 231 -5.65 6.02 -14.62
C TYR A 231 -4.42 6.85 -14.99
N VAL A 232 -3.77 7.51 -14.01
CA VAL A 232 -2.62 8.41 -14.23
C VAL A 232 -1.29 7.81 -13.76
N SER A 233 -1.30 6.98 -12.70
CA SER A 233 -0.08 6.61 -11.97
C SER A 233 1.03 6.00 -12.83
N ASP A 234 0.67 5.09 -13.74
CA ASP A 234 1.61 4.41 -14.66
C ASP A 234 2.25 5.40 -15.64
N TRP A 235 1.44 6.25 -16.26
CA TRP A 235 1.92 7.28 -17.18
C TRP A 235 2.72 8.36 -16.47
N TRP A 236 2.31 8.76 -15.26
CA TRP A 236 3.03 9.74 -14.46
C TRP A 236 4.43 9.24 -14.10
N GLU A 237 4.53 8.01 -13.60
CA GLU A 237 5.81 7.38 -13.30
C GLU A 237 6.70 7.28 -14.55
N ASP A 238 6.16 6.73 -15.64
CA ASP A 238 6.93 6.49 -16.87
C ASP A 238 7.34 7.80 -17.56
N TYR A 239 6.39 8.65 -17.94
CA TYR A 239 6.65 9.81 -18.80
C TYR A 239 7.21 11.02 -18.05
N VAL A 240 6.82 11.26 -16.80
CA VAL A 240 7.27 12.44 -16.06
C VAL A 240 8.64 12.21 -15.42
N TYR A 241 8.91 10.99 -14.95
CA TYR A 241 10.15 10.70 -14.22
C TYR A 241 11.09 9.73 -14.93
N LEU A 242 10.60 8.56 -15.35
CA LEU A 242 11.49 7.49 -15.80
C LEU A 242 12.01 7.68 -17.21
N ARG A 243 11.34 8.45 -18.08
CA ARG A 243 11.83 8.79 -19.42
C ARG A 243 12.65 10.07 -19.47
N GLY A 244 12.52 10.94 -18.45
CA GLY A 244 13.35 12.13 -18.33
C GLY A 244 14.85 11.77 -18.34
N ARG A 245 15.61 12.38 -19.25
CA ARG A 245 17.06 12.13 -19.42
C ARG A 245 17.95 13.15 -18.70
N SER A 246 17.35 14.22 -18.16
CA SER A 246 18.07 15.22 -17.39
C SER A 246 18.62 14.63 -16.08
N PRO A 247 19.78 15.08 -15.57
CA PRO A 247 20.34 14.61 -14.31
C PRO A 247 19.35 14.77 -13.14
N ILE A 248 19.06 13.68 -12.44
CA ILE A 248 18.03 13.66 -11.39
C ILE A 248 18.43 14.45 -10.13
N MET A 249 19.74 14.60 -9.86
CA MET A 249 20.24 15.24 -8.64
C MET A 249 19.76 16.69 -8.46
N VAL A 250 19.58 17.41 -9.57
CA VAL A 250 19.13 18.81 -9.56
C VAL A 250 17.67 18.92 -9.99
N ASN A 251 17.24 18.11 -10.97
CA ASN A 251 15.96 18.32 -11.66
C ASN A 251 14.79 17.52 -11.09
N SER A 252 15.04 16.54 -10.21
CA SER A 252 13.98 15.62 -9.75
C SER A 252 14.10 15.21 -8.29
N ASN A 253 15.30 15.00 -7.76
CA ASN A 253 15.50 14.62 -6.38
C ASN A 253 15.15 15.81 -5.46
N PHE A 254 14.52 15.50 -4.33
CA PHE A 254 14.24 16.46 -3.27
C PHE A 254 14.93 16.00 -1.99
N TYR A 255 15.22 16.94 -1.09
CA TYR A 255 15.72 16.65 0.25
C TYR A 255 14.94 17.47 1.28
N GLY A 256 14.82 16.92 2.48
CA GLY A 256 14.26 17.60 3.65
C GLY A 256 15.28 17.59 4.78
N ILE A 257 15.20 18.57 5.68
CA ILE A 257 16.06 18.68 6.85
C ILE A 257 15.17 18.70 8.09
N ASP A 258 15.30 17.69 8.95
CA ASP A 258 14.40 17.42 10.07
C ASP A 258 15.00 17.77 11.45
N ALA A 259 16.25 18.20 11.49
CA ALA A 259 16.99 18.35 12.76
C ALA A 259 17.22 19.81 13.21
N ILE A 260 16.61 20.81 12.54
CA ILE A 260 16.89 22.23 12.83
C ILE A 260 16.47 22.62 14.26
N LEU A 261 15.45 21.97 14.81
CA LEU A 261 14.92 22.24 16.16
C LEU A 261 15.33 21.16 17.18
N MET A 262 16.21 20.24 16.80
CA MET A 262 16.71 19.18 17.70
C MET A 262 18.10 19.53 18.22
N TYR A 263 18.43 19.04 19.42
CA TYR A 263 19.77 19.15 20.02
C TYR A 263 20.45 17.76 20.06
N PRO A 264 20.90 17.22 18.92
CA PRO A 264 21.53 15.90 18.86
C PRO A 264 22.96 15.91 19.43
N THR A 265 23.50 14.72 19.73
CA THR A 265 24.92 14.54 20.08
C THR A 265 25.85 15.11 19.01
N ASN A 266 26.98 15.69 19.44
CA ASN A 266 28.02 16.23 18.55
C ASN A 266 28.87 15.13 17.88
N VAL A 267 28.74 13.88 18.32
CA VAL A 267 29.43 12.74 17.71
C VAL A 267 28.66 12.31 16.45
N GLN A 268 29.23 12.57 15.27
CA GLN A 268 28.61 12.27 13.97
C GLN A 268 28.22 10.79 13.84
N VAL A 269 29.11 9.88 14.25
CA VAL A 269 28.91 8.44 14.10
C VAL A 269 27.78 7.94 15.01
N ALA A 270 27.77 8.31 16.29
CA ALA A 270 26.66 8.02 17.22
C ALA A 270 25.30 8.54 16.69
N ARG A 271 25.30 9.75 16.09
CA ARG A 271 24.10 10.33 15.46
C ARG A 271 23.66 9.49 14.27
N ALA A 272 24.57 9.15 13.36
CA ALA A 272 24.27 8.33 12.19
C ALA A 272 23.74 6.96 12.59
N ALA A 273 24.35 6.30 13.58
CA ALA A 273 23.90 5.02 14.10
C ALA A 273 22.48 5.07 14.67
N SER A 274 22.16 6.14 15.42
CA SER A 274 20.82 6.37 15.97
C SER A 274 19.76 6.62 14.89
N VAL A 275 20.11 7.37 13.83
CA VAL A 275 19.24 7.59 12.66
C VAL A 275 19.01 6.28 11.92
N ILE A 276 20.09 5.51 11.63
CA ILE A 276 19.99 4.21 10.98
C ILE A 276 19.07 3.28 11.78
N TYR A 277 19.28 3.16 13.09
CA TYR A 277 18.44 2.33 13.95
C TYR A 277 16.96 2.75 13.88
N SER A 278 16.67 4.05 13.95
CA SER A 278 15.32 4.60 13.86
C SER A 278 14.67 4.29 12.50
N CYS A 279 15.40 4.48 11.40
CA CYS A 279 14.96 4.08 10.06
C CYS A 279 14.67 2.58 9.95
N LEU A 280 15.48 1.73 10.59
CA LEU A 280 15.27 0.27 10.61
C LEU A 280 14.05 -0.15 11.44
N GLN A 281 13.75 0.54 12.54
CA GLN A 281 12.50 0.34 13.29
C GLN A 281 11.30 0.76 12.43
N TYR A 282 11.39 1.89 11.75
CA TYR A 282 10.33 2.34 10.84
C TYR A 282 10.11 1.38 9.67
N ARG A 283 11.20 0.90 9.06
CA ARG A 283 11.17 -0.16 8.05
C ARG A 283 10.45 -1.41 8.56
N ARG A 284 10.71 -1.82 9.80
CA ARG A 284 10.05 -2.97 10.41
C ARG A 284 8.54 -2.77 10.54
N LEU A 285 8.08 -1.59 10.94
CA LEU A 285 6.64 -1.26 11.01
C LEU A 285 5.98 -1.36 9.63
N ILE A 286 6.61 -0.82 8.58
CA ILE A 286 6.11 -0.92 7.20
C ILE A 286 6.09 -2.37 6.71
N GLU A 287 7.19 -3.11 6.89
CA GLU A 287 7.30 -4.49 6.41
C GLU A 287 6.26 -5.42 7.05
N ARG A 288 5.89 -5.12 8.30
CA ARG A 288 4.83 -5.80 9.08
C ARG A 288 3.44 -5.18 8.89
N GLN A 289 3.32 -4.07 8.18
CA GLN A 289 2.07 -3.33 7.99
C GLN A 289 1.45 -2.80 9.30
N GLU A 290 2.26 -2.69 10.35
CA GLU A 290 1.85 -2.23 11.69
C GLU A 290 1.83 -0.69 11.80
N LEU A 291 2.41 0.01 10.82
CA LEU A 291 2.34 1.47 10.71
C LEU A 291 0.88 1.91 10.51
N GLU A 292 0.44 2.93 11.24
CA GLU A 292 -0.88 3.50 11.07
C GLU A 292 -0.97 4.27 9.73
N PRO A 293 -2.09 4.17 9.00
CA PRO A 293 -2.27 4.91 7.77
C PRO A 293 -2.38 6.42 8.04
N ILE A 294 -1.91 7.23 7.10
CA ILE A 294 -2.08 8.69 7.19
C ILE A 294 -3.55 9.05 6.94
N LEU A 295 -4.08 9.90 7.83
CA LEU A 295 -5.43 10.44 7.75
C LEU A 295 -5.38 11.97 7.69
N ILE A 296 -6.03 12.58 6.70
CA ILE A 296 -6.27 14.01 6.70
C ILE A 296 -7.30 14.30 7.80
N GLN A 297 -6.94 15.19 8.73
CA GLN A 297 -7.78 15.61 9.86
C GLN A 297 -8.29 14.43 10.71
N GLY A 298 -7.54 13.31 10.74
CA GLY A 298 -7.95 12.10 11.46
C GLY A 298 -9.17 11.37 10.86
N LEU A 299 -9.62 11.74 9.65
CA LEU A 299 -10.86 11.24 9.06
C LEU A 299 -10.68 10.62 7.68
N VAL A 300 -10.01 11.32 6.78
CA VAL A 300 -9.93 10.91 5.36
C VAL A 300 -8.62 10.18 5.11
N PRO A 301 -8.63 8.86 4.87
CA PRO A 301 -7.41 8.09 4.66
C PRO A 301 -6.74 8.43 3.33
N LEU A 302 -5.40 8.40 3.33
CA LEU A 302 -4.59 8.53 2.13
C LEU A 302 -4.16 7.16 1.59
N CYS A 303 -3.74 7.16 0.32
CA CYS A 303 -3.13 5.99 -0.30
C CYS A 303 -1.77 5.70 0.35
N SER A 304 -1.56 4.45 0.79
CA SER A 304 -0.33 4.00 1.43
C SER A 304 0.59 3.25 0.47
N TRP A 305 0.23 3.10 -0.81
CA TRP A 305 0.95 2.22 -1.75
C TRP A 305 2.43 2.59 -1.93
N GLN A 306 2.78 3.87 -1.79
CA GLN A 306 4.17 4.33 -1.94
C GLN A 306 5.10 3.84 -0.82
N TYR A 307 4.56 3.45 0.35
CA TYR A 307 5.38 2.96 1.47
C TYR A 307 6.16 1.68 1.14
N GLU A 308 5.66 0.85 0.21
CA GLU A 308 6.37 -0.35 -0.24
C GLU A 308 7.76 -0.01 -0.81
N ARG A 309 7.90 1.17 -1.41
CA ARG A 309 9.10 1.59 -2.13
C ARG A 309 10.07 2.43 -1.29
N LEU A 310 9.76 2.68 -0.02
CA LEU A 310 10.60 3.54 0.84
C LEU A 310 11.97 2.90 1.14
N PHE A 311 12.01 1.57 1.28
CA PHE A 311 13.23 0.83 1.55
C PHE A 311 13.53 -0.17 0.44
N ASN A 312 14.79 -0.57 0.31
CA ASN A 312 15.28 -1.56 -0.65
C ASN A 312 14.90 -1.29 -2.11
N THR A 313 14.66 -0.03 -2.46
CA THR A 313 14.24 0.37 -3.80
C THR A 313 15.29 1.28 -4.40
N THR A 314 15.61 1.06 -5.66
CA THR A 314 16.52 1.92 -6.41
C THR A 314 16.00 2.12 -7.83
N ARG A 315 16.45 3.20 -8.48
CA ARG A 315 16.22 3.46 -9.89
C ARG A 315 17.43 2.99 -10.68
N ILE A 316 17.23 2.03 -11.58
CA ILE A 316 18.25 1.53 -12.50
C ILE A 316 18.16 2.31 -13.80
N PRO A 317 19.25 2.95 -14.27
CA PRO A 317 19.23 3.69 -15.52
C PRO A 317 19.00 2.75 -16.71
N GLY A 318 18.16 3.18 -17.65
CA GLY A 318 17.97 2.55 -18.95
C GLY A 318 18.29 3.54 -20.08
N ARG A 319 18.41 3.04 -21.32
CA ARG A 319 18.74 3.88 -22.47
C ARG A 319 17.65 4.94 -22.73
N GLU A 320 16.40 4.51 -22.76
CA GLU A 320 15.24 5.37 -23.02
C GLU A 320 14.39 5.56 -21.77
N THR A 321 14.19 4.48 -21.02
CA THR A 321 13.35 4.44 -19.81
C THR A 321 14.10 3.77 -18.69
N ASP A 322 14.19 4.44 -17.55
CA ASP A 322 14.75 3.89 -16.33
C ASP A 322 13.76 2.95 -15.65
N LYS A 323 14.25 2.08 -14.76
CA LYS A 323 13.42 1.10 -14.08
C LYS A 323 13.51 1.25 -12.58
N ILE A 324 12.37 1.30 -11.89
CA ILE A 324 12.34 1.16 -10.44
C ILE A 324 12.48 -0.32 -10.11
N THR A 325 13.49 -0.67 -9.31
CA THR A 325 13.75 -2.04 -8.86
C THR A 325 13.62 -2.10 -7.35
N HIS A 326 12.73 -2.97 -6.88
CA HIS A 326 12.52 -3.26 -5.47
C HIS A 326 13.14 -4.62 -5.13
N TYR A 327 14.03 -4.64 -4.14
CA TYR A 327 14.67 -5.85 -3.65
C TYR A 327 13.98 -6.34 -2.37
N GLN A 328 13.63 -7.62 -2.35
CA GLN A 328 13.04 -8.24 -1.18
C GLN A 328 14.12 -8.68 -0.18
N ASP A 329 13.81 -8.56 1.11
CA ASP A 329 14.61 -9.12 2.22
C ASP A 329 16.08 -8.66 2.31
N SER A 330 16.40 -7.42 1.91
CA SER A 330 17.76 -6.88 2.08
C SER A 330 18.14 -6.76 3.56
N LYS A 331 19.29 -7.35 3.94
CA LYS A 331 19.83 -7.41 5.31
C LYS A 331 21.06 -6.51 5.53
N HIS A 332 21.28 -5.54 4.66
CA HIS A 332 22.41 -4.62 4.73
C HIS A 332 21.94 -3.20 4.35
N ILE A 333 22.76 -2.23 4.73
CA ILE A 333 22.75 -0.88 4.16
C ILE A 333 24.02 -0.66 3.35
N VAL A 334 24.01 0.39 2.54
CA VAL A 334 25.20 0.88 1.85
C VAL A 334 25.59 2.21 2.46
N VAL A 335 26.84 2.31 2.92
CA VAL A 335 27.42 3.54 3.45
C VAL A 335 28.39 4.10 2.43
N TYR A 336 28.21 5.37 2.06
CA TYR A 336 29.14 6.09 1.21
C TYR A 336 30.05 6.96 2.07
N HIS A 337 31.36 6.83 1.90
CA HIS A 337 32.34 7.68 2.56
C HIS A 337 33.56 7.92 1.65
N LYS A 338 33.88 9.20 1.40
CA LYS A 338 35.06 9.63 0.61
C LYS A 338 35.25 8.84 -0.70
N GLY A 339 34.20 8.74 -1.51
CA GLY A 339 34.27 8.05 -2.81
C GLY A 339 34.17 6.53 -2.76
N ARG A 340 34.02 5.92 -1.58
CA ARG A 340 33.97 4.46 -1.40
C ARG A 340 32.61 4.03 -0.85
N TYR A 341 32.14 2.88 -1.33
CA TYR A 341 30.90 2.25 -0.86
C TYR A 341 31.23 1.07 0.04
N PHE A 342 30.58 1.02 1.20
CA PHE A 342 30.72 -0.04 2.18
C PHE A 342 29.37 -0.73 2.38
N LYS A 343 29.39 -2.06 2.42
CA LYS A 343 28.21 -2.86 2.74
C LYS A 343 28.24 -3.18 4.23
N VAL A 344 27.28 -2.64 4.97
CA VAL A 344 27.18 -2.87 6.43
C VAL A 344 25.97 -3.75 6.71
N LEU A 345 26.19 -4.88 7.39
CA LEU A 345 25.11 -5.75 7.82
C LEU A 345 24.33 -5.06 8.95
N ILE A 346 23.00 -5.19 8.93
CA ILE A 346 22.11 -4.54 9.92
C ILE A 346 21.45 -5.52 10.89
N TYR A 347 21.83 -6.79 10.81
CA TYR A 347 21.31 -7.85 11.68
C TYR A 347 22.46 -8.67 12.27
N HIS A 348 22.35 -8.97 13.55
CA HIS A 348 23.17 -9.98 14.24
C HIS A 348 22.24 -10.93 14.99
N LYS A 349 22.43 -12.24 14.88
CA LYS A 349 21.59 -13.27 15.55
C LYS A 349 20.08 -12.98 15.46
N ASN A 350 19.60 -12.61 14.28
CA ASN A 350 18.20 -12.25 13.97
C ASN A 350 17.60 -11.01 14.64
N ARG A 351 18.37 -10.22 15.39
CA ARG A 351 17.95 -8.91 15.86
C ARG A 351 18.57 -7.79 15.03
N ILE A 352 17.88 -6.66 14.96
CA ILE A 352 18.45 -5.42 14.42
C ILE A 352 19.64 -5.05 15.33
N LEU A 353 20.74 -4.60 14.75
CA LEU A 353 21.88 -4.08 15.51
C LEU A 353 21.44 -2.86 16.33
N GLN A 354 21.92 -2.76 17.57
CA GLN A 354 21.70 -1.59 18.42
C GLN A 354 22.56 -0.42 17.93
N PRO A 355 22.22 0.84 18.28
CA PRO A 355 22.99 2.00 17.88
C PRO A 355 24.50 1.88 18.17
N CYS A 356 24.88 1.42 19.36
CA CYS A 356 26.29 1.24 19.72
C CYS A 356 27.03 0.21 18.84
N GLU A 357 26.33 -0.81 18.34
CA GLU A 357 26.91 -1.83 17.45
C GLU A 357 26.98 -1.39 16.00
N ILE A 358 26.16 -0.40 15.62
CA ILE A 358 26.23 0.25 14.30
C ILE A 358 27.32 1.34 14.30
N GLU A 359 27.57 1.94 15.46
CA GLU A 359 28.60 2.97 15.66
C GLU A 359 30.02 2.41 15.60
N MET A 360 30.24 1.20 16.15
CA MET A 360 31.49 0.45 16.05
C MET A 360 31.83 0.06 14.62
#